data_AF-A0A9D5G8K0-F1
#
_entry.id   AF-A0A9D5G8K0-F1
#
_cell.length_a   1.000
_cell.length_b   1.000
_cell.length_c   1.000
_cell.angle_alpha   90.00
_cell.angle_beta   90.00
_cell.angle_gamma   90.00
#
_symmetry.space_group_name_H-M   'P 1'
#
loop_
_entity.id
_entity.type
_entity.pdbx_description
1 polymer ?
#
loop_
_entity_poly.entity_id
_entity_poly.type
_entity_poly.pdbx_seq_one_letter_code
_entity_poly.pdbx_strand_id
1 'polypeptide(L)'
;MNPPSSITPSSGRRVTRAIALVDRQYAFVSAIVKVRRSTAKLYVANQGDNTVSVFELANLTAAPTTISGGGLNDPHGVAVDASGKLYVANQLGNSVSVFDTAHGNAALRAITRGGLDFPQGDTVTARGKLYVANAGANSVSVFDTGHGNAVLPAITGGGLNGPYGVAVDSRGKLYVANANNSSVSVFDTAHGNAALPAITRGGMNDTVDVAVDATGKLYVANDRVSVFNTARGNAVLPAISGGGLSGPYGVAIDARGKLYVANTKNSSLSVFDTARGNAPLLVITRSLKHPAGVTIH
;
A
#
# COMPACT_ATOMS: atom_id res chain seq x y z
N MET A 1 -75.68 53.46 20.42
CA MET A 1 -74.24 53.61 20.66
C MET A 1 -73.64 52.21 20.69
N ASN A 2 -73.01 51.78 19.61
CA ASN A 2 -72.36 50.45 19.52
C ASN A 2 -70.85 50.60 19.81
N PRO A 3 -70.21 49.61 20.47
CA PRO A 3 -68.79 49.67 20.81
C PRO A 3 -67.92 49.11 19.67
N PRO A 4 -66.64 49.52 19.57
CA PRO A 4 -65.61 48.68 18.98
C PRO A 4 -64.44 48.52 19.98
N SER A 5 -64.08 47.33 20.44
CA SER A 5 -63.51 46.15 19.78
C SER A 5 -62.02 46.03 20.16
N SER A 6 -61.70 44.90 20.79
CA SER A 6 -60.39 44.55 21.34
C SER A 6 -59.31 44.36 20.27
N ILE A 7 -58.09 44.81 20.57
CA ILE A 7 -56.89 44.53 19.79
C ILE A 7 -56.26 43.25 20.34
N THR A 8 -56.10 42.23 19.49
CA THR A 8 -55.22 41.07 19.73
C THR A 8 -54.01 41.14 18.80
N PRO A 9 -52.79 40.77 19.27
CA PRO A 9 -51.58 40.82 18.44
C PRO A 9 -51.45 39.57 17.58
N SER A 10 -51.32 39.73 16.26
CA SER A 10 -51.01 38.64 15.32
C SER A 10 -49.49 38.44 15.20
N SER A 11 -48.87 37.73 16.14
CA SER A 11 -47.42 37.43 16.12
C SER A 11 -47.10 35.94 15.92
N GLY A 12 -47.80 35.24 15.02
CA GLY A 12 -47.63 33.78 14.86
C GLY A 12 -47.28 33.27 13.47
N ARG A 13 -47.48 34.04 12.39
CA ARG A 13 -47.49 33.47 11.03
C ARG A 13 -46.36 33.90 10.10
N ARG A 14 -45.57 34.91 10.46
CA ARG A 14 -44.43 35.38 9.63
C ARG A 14 -43.09 34.74 10.02
N VAL A 15 -42.94 34.23 11.25
CA VAL A 15 -41.69 33.61 11.72
C VAL A 15 -41.57 32.16 11.22
N THR A 16 -42.68 31.45 11.04
CA THR A 16 -42.69 30.03 10.62
C THR A 16 -42.29 29.81 9.16
N ARG A 17 -42.52 30.78 8.26
CA ARG A 17 -42.09 30.68 6.85
C ARG A 17 -40.62 31.03 6.64
N ALA A 18 -40.04 31.89 7.47
CA ALA A 18 -38.61 32.23 7.39
C ALA A 18 -37.73 31.07 7.92
N ILE A 19 -38.14 30.41 9.01
CA ILE A 19 -37.43 29.25 9.57
C ILE A 19 -37.48 28.03 8.62
N ALA A 20 -38.62 27.78 7.97
CA ALA A 20 -38.76 26.67 7.02
C ALA A 20 -37.93 26.86 5.72
N LEU A 21 -37.58 28.09 5.35
CA LEU A 21 -36.68 28.35 4.22
C LEU A 21 -35.20 28.21 4.61
N VAL A 22 -34.84 28.59 5.84
CA VAL A 22 -33.48 28.43 6.36
C VAL A 22 -33.15 26.95 6.61
N ASP A 23 -34.07 26.17 7.20
CA ASP A 23 -33.88 24.72 7.42
C ASP A 23 -33.79 23.93 6.10
N ARG A 24 -34.52 24.34 5.06
CA ARG A 24 -34.37 23.74 3.73
C ARG A 24 -33.02 24.10 3.11
N GLN A 25 -32.55 25.34 3.25
CA GLN A 25 -31.23 25.74 2.76
C GLN A 25 -30.09 24.96 3.45
N TYR A 26 -30.20 24.67 4.75
CA TYR A 26 -29.24 23.81 5.46
C TYR A 26 -29.33 22.31 5.08
N ALA A 27 -30.53 21.80 4.80
CA ALA A 27 -30.70 20.44 4.27
C ALA A 27 -30.12 20.29 2.84
N PHE A 28 -30.19 21.34 2.01
CA PHE A 28 -29.61 21.36 0.67
C PHE A 28 -28.09 21.53 0.68
N VAL A 29 -27.50 22.26 1.65
CA VAL A 29 -26.04 22.38 1.79
C VAL A 29 -25.41 21.08 2.33
N SER A 30 -26.14 20.30 3.15
CA SER A 30 -25.69 18.97 3.61
C SER A 30 -25.69 17.91 2.48
N ALA A 31 -26.56 18.07 1.48
CA ALA A 31 -26.69 17.12 0.36
C ALA A 31 -25.70 17.36 -0.81
N ILE A 32 -25.04 18.52 -0.88
CA ILE A 32 -24.16 18.89 -2.02
C ILE A 32 -22.66 18.76 -1.70
N VAL A 33 -22.27 18.63 -0.43
CA VAL A 33 -20.93 18.14 -0.10
C VAL A 33 -20.96 16.61 -0.04
N LYS A 34 -21.22 15.96 -1.17
CA LYS A 34 -20.63 14.64 -1.41
C LYS A 34 -19.13 14.92 -1.50
N VAL A 35 -18.48 15.09 -0.34
CA VAL A 35 -17.02 14.94 -0.22
C VAL A 35 -16.79 13.65 -0.97
N ARG A 36 -16.11 13.72 -2.12
CA ARG A 36 -15.57 12.53 -2.75
C ARG A 36 -14.61 11.99 -1.70
N ARG A 37 -15.12 11.15 -0.79
CA ARG A 37 -14.29 10.40 0.12
C ARG A 37 -13.34 9.68 -0.81
N SER A 38 -12.05 9.95 -0.63
CA SER A 38 -11.01 9.23 -1.34
C SER A 38 -11.33 7.75 -1.16
N THR A 39 -11.59 7.04 -2.25
CA THR A 39 -11.72 5.59 -2.27
C THR A 39 -10.37 4.91 -2.08
N ALA A 40 -9.29 5.70 -1.95
CA ALA A 40 -7.97 5.17 -1.78
C ALA A 40 -7.87 4.44 -0.45
N LYS A 41 -7.33 3.23 -0.50
CA LYS A 41 -7.18 2.34 0.63
C LYS A 41 -5.71 2.02 0.85
N LEU A 42 -5.37 1.74 2.09
CA LEU A 42 -4.10 1.18 2.50
C LEU A 42 -4.34 -0.25 2.97
N TYR A 43 -3.62 -1.19 2.39
CA TYR A 43 -3.65 -2.60 2.75
C TYR A 43 -2.36 -2.95 3.47
N VAL A 44 -2.48 -3.64 4.60
CA VAL A 44 -1.34 -4.07 5.42
C VAL A 44 -1.49 -5.55 5.72
N ALA A 45 -0.57 -6.38 5.24
CA ALA A 45 -0.53 -7.79 5.59
C ALA A 45 -0.03 -7.98 7.03
N ASN A 46 -0.75 -8.80 7.79
CA ASN A 46 -0.44 -9.13 9.17
C ASN A 46 -0.03 -10.60 9.25
N GLN A 47 1.28 -10.86 9.31
CA GLN A 47 1.80 -12.22 9.37
C GLN A 47 1.37 -12.91 10.68
N GLY A 48 1.24 -12.13 11.78
CA GLY A 48 0.99 -12.66 13.12
C GLY A 48 -0.42 -13.18 13.37
N ASP A 49 -1.38 -12.88 12.50
CA ASP A 49 -2.77 -13.36 12.63
C ASP A 49 -3.39 -13.83 11.31
N ASN A 50 -2.60 -13.96 10.23
CA ASN A 50 -3.05 -14.40 8.90
C ASN A 50 -4.17 -13.53 8.31
N THR A 51 -4.04 -12.21 8.43
CA THR A 51 -5.03 -11.25 7.91
C THR A 51 -4.41 -10.16 7.05
N VAL A 52 -5.26 -9.40 6.36
CA VAL A 52 -4.90 -8.10 5.78
C VAL A 52 -5.81 -7.02 6.38
N SER A 53 -5.22 -5.99 6.99
CA SER A 53 -5.94 -4.80 7.46
C SER A 53 -6.11 -3.80 6.33
N VAL A 54 -7.32 -3.30 6.14
CA VAL A 54 -7.67 -2.35 5.08
C VAL A 54 -8.15 -1.04 5.71
N PHE A 55 -7.35 0.00 5.58
CA PHE A 55 -7.65 1.34 6.08
C PHE A 55 -8.13 2.24 4.95
N GLU A 56 -9.09 3.11 5.24
CA GLU A 56 -9.42 4.23 4.36
C GLU A 56 -8.32 5.30 4.47
N LEU A 57 -7.65 5.63 3.35
CA LEU A 57 -6.51 6.55 3.37
C LEU A 57 -6.91 7.96 3.82
N ALA A 58 -8.17 8.33 3.60
CA ALA A 58 -8.77 9.58 4.06
C ALA A 58 -8.92 9.65 5.59
N ASN A 59 -8.96 8.51 6.27
CA ASN A 59 -9.07 8.43 7.73
C ASN A 59 -8.40 7.17 8.28
N LEU A 60 -7.08 7.19 8.36
CA LEU A 60 -6.27 6.13 8.95
C LEU A 60 -6.54 5.93 10.46
N THR A 61 -7.24 6.89 11.09
CA THR A 61 -7.66 6.79 12.50
C THR A 61 -9.06 6.19 12.68
N ALA A 62 -9.71 5.68 11.64
CA ALA A 62 -10.85 4.78 11.79
C ALA A 62 -10.37 3.34 12.09
N ALA A 63 -11.29 2.49 12.55
CA ALA A 63 -11.04 1.05 12.58
C ALA A 63 -10.96 0.51 11.15
N PRO A 64 -9.93 -0.27 10.78
CA PRO A 64 -9.85 -0.89 9.46
C PRO A 64 -10.89 -2.01 9.32
N THR A 65 -11.22 -2.37 8.08
CA THR A 65 -11.84 -3.66 7.78
C THR A 65 -10.76 -4.74 7.68
N THR A 66 -11.08 -5.97 8.06
CA THR A 66 -10.15 -7.09 8.02
C THR A 66 -10.51 -8.06 6.91
N ILE A 67 -9.52 -8.47 6.12
CA ILE A 67 -9.62 -9.61 5.20
C ILE A 67 -9.00 -10.82 5.90
N SER A 68 -9.74 -11.92 5.95
CA SER A 68 -9.33 -13.19 6.56
C SER A 68 -9.81 -14.37 5.72
N GLY A 69 -9.20 -15.55 5.89
CA GLY A 69 -9.55 -16.74 5.10
C GLY A 69 -8.96 -16.68 3.69
N GLY A 70 -9.59 -17.31 2.69
CA GLY A 70 -9.14 -17.24 1.29
C GLY A 70 -7.73 -17.81 1.03
N GLY A 71 -7.22 -18.65 1.93
CA GLY A 71 -5.88 -19.25 1.83
C GLY A 71 -4.75 -18.41 2.43
N LEU A 72 -5.05 -17.32 3.16
CA LEU A 72 -4.02 -16.56 3.87
C LEU A 72 -3.27 -17.45 4.87
N ASN A 73 -1.94 -17.51 4.72
CA ASN A 73 -1.06 -18.30 5.58
C ASN A 73 0.33 -17.66 5.61
N ASP A 74 0.62 -16.95 6.70
CA ASP A 74 1.77 -16.08 6.87
C ASP A 74 1.88 -15.08 5.70
N PRO A 75 0.93 -14.13 5.58
CA PRO A 75 0.94 -13.16 4.48
C PRO A 75 2.07 -12.14 4.65
N HIS A 76 2.84 -11.93 3.58
CA HIS A 76 3.94 -10.96 3.50
C HIS A 76 3.61 -9.83 2.54
N GLY A 77 3.77 -10.05 1.24
CA GLY A 77 3.54 -9.07 0.18
C GLY A 77 2.06 -8.81 -0.06
N VAL A 78 1.74 -7.55 -0.40
CA VAL A 78 0.42 -7.13 -0.86
C VAL A 78 0.53 -6.20 -2.06
N ALA A 79 -0.23 -6.47 -3.11
CA ALA A 79 -0.30 -5.61 -4.29
C ALA A 79 -1.74 -5.53 -4.82
N VAL A 80 -2.17 -4.36 -5.28
CA VAL A 80 -3.52 -4.17 -5.83
C VAL A 80 -3.45 -3.67 -7.26
N ASP A 81 -4.16 -4.35 -8.16
CA ASP A 81 -4.21 -3.94 -9.57
C ASP A 81 -5.27 -2.86 -9.84
N ALA A 82 -5.24 -2.26 -11.03
CA ALA A 82 -6.17 -1.21 -11.43
C ALA A 82 -7.65 -1.65 -11.47
N SER A 83 -7.94 -2.96 -11.42
CA SER A 83 -9.30 -3.51 -11.37
C SER A 83 -9.78 -3.77 -9.93
N GLY A 84 -8.94 -3.50 -8.92
CA GLY A 84 -9.24 -3.72 -7.52
C GLY A 84 -9.01 -5.17 -7.06
N LYS A 85 -8.22 -5.97 -7.80
CA LYS A 85 -7.78 -7.28 -7.31
C LYS A 85 -6.57 -7.10 -6.40
N LEU A 86 -6.71 -7.57 -5.16
CA LEU A 86 -5.61 -7.66 -4.21
C LEU A 86 -4.95 -9.03 -4.36
N TYR A 87 -3.63 -9.01 -4.52
CA TYR A 87 -2.74 -10.15 -4.48
C TYR A 87 -2.03 -10.15 -3.14
N VAL A 88 -1.97 -11.31 -2.48
CA VAL A 88 -1.33 -11.48 -1.18
C VAL A 88 -0.40 -12.67 -1.25
N ALA A 89 0.90 -12.44 -1.13
CA ALA A 89 1.91 -13.48 -1.08
C ALA A 89 1.89 -14.18 0.28
N ASN A 90 1.67 -15.49 0.28
CA ASN A 90 1.58 -16.33 1.48
C ASN A 90 2.87 -17.16 1.61
N GLN A 91 3.77 -16.74 2.49
CA GLN A 91 5.09 -17.35 2.64
C GLN A 91 5.00 -18.84 2.96
N LEU A 92 4.26 -19.20 4.02
CA LEU A 92 4.11 -20.59 4.45
C LEU A 92 3.12 -21.37 3.58
N GLY A 93 2.29 -20.66 2.81
CA GLY A 93 1.36 -21.25 1.86
C GLY A 93 1.96 -21.57 0.49
N ASN A 94 3.19 -21.13 0.19
CA ASN A 94 3.81 -21.18 -1.15
C ASN A 94 2.81 -20.78 -2.27
N SER A 95 2.06 -19.72 -2.03
CA SER A 95 0.94 -19.32 -2.87
C SER A 95 0.74 -17.81 -2.87
N VAL A 96 -0.04 -17.32 -3.83
CA VAL A 96 -0.58 -15.96 -3.83
C VAL A 96 -2.10 -16.02 -3.79
N SER A 97 -2.72 -15.53 -2.72
CA SER A 97 -4.17 -15.39 -2.63
C SER A 97 -4.64 -14.16 -3.40
N VAL A 98 -5.76 -14.28 -4.10
CA VAL A 98 -6.36 -13.19 -4.89
C VAL A 98 -7.74 -12.86 -4.35
N PHE A 99 -7.99 -11.60 -4.03
CA PHE A 99 -9.26 -11.08 -3.51
C PHE A 99 -9.84 -9.99 -4.41
N ASP A 100 -11.16 -9.89 -4.47
CA ASP A 100 -11.87 -8.79 -5.13
C ASP A 100 -12.17 -7.69 -4.11
N THR A 101 -11.31 -6.67 -4.05
CA THR A 101 -11.48 -5.56 -3.10
C THR A 101 -12.38 -4.44 -3.63
N ALA A 102 -12.76 -4.51 -4.91
CA ALA A 102 -13.79 -3.64 -5.50
C ALA A 102 -15.20 -4.08 -5.07
N HIS A 103 -15.40 -5.39 -4.83
CA HIS A 103 -16.70 -5.98 -4.51
C HIS A 103 -16.72 -6.72 -3.16
N GLY A 104 -16.20 -6.08 -2.11
CA GLY A 104 -16.40 -6.55 -0.73
C GLY A 104 -15.35 -7.54 -0.21
N ASN A 105 -14.16 -7.55 -0.80
CA ASN A 105 -13.00 -8.36 -0.38
C ASN A 105 -13.23 -9.88 -0.49
N ALA A 106 -14.04 -10.34 -1.44
CA ALA A 106 -14.29 -11.76 -1.63
C ALA A 106 -13.03 -12.49 -2.13
N ALA A 107 -12.72 -13.65 -1.56
CA ALA A 107 -11.65 -14.50 -2.07
C ALA A 107 -12.04 -15.04 -3.45
N LEU A 108 -11.15 -14.89 -4.43
CA LEU A 108 -11.36 -15.33 -5.81
C LEU A 108 -10.68 -16.67 -6.11
N ARG A 109 -9.38 -16.75 -5.84
CA ARG A 109 -8.55 -17.95 -6.09
C ARG A 109 -7.20 -17.84 -5.38
N ALA A 110 -6.48 -18.96 -5.31
CA ALA A 110 -5.06 -18.99 -5.01
C ALA A 110 -4.25 -19.32 -6.27
N ILE A 111 -3.09 -18.67 -6.43
CA ILE A 111 -2.07 -19.02 -7.42
C ILE A 111 -1.07 -19.93 -6.72
N THR A 112 -0.92 -21.17 -7.19
CA THR A 112 -0.03 -22.19 -6.61
C THR A 112 0.96 -22.75 -7.65
N ARG A 113 1.12 -22.04 -8.76
CA ARG A 113 1.97 -22.38 -9.90
C ARG A 113 3.05 -21.32 -10.10
N GLY A 114 3.98 -21.57 -11.02
CA GLY A 114 5.00 -20.58 -11.40
C GLY A 114 6.24 -20.57 -10.49
N GLY A 115 6.47 -21.65 -9.74
CA GLY A 115 7.67 -21.82 -8.91
C GLY A 115 7.66 -20.98 -7.63
N LEU A 116 6.49 -20.73 -7.06
CA LEU A 116 6.36 -20.03 -5.78
C LEU A 116 7.00 -20.87 -4.67
N ASP A 117 8.04 -20.33 -4.06
CA ASP A 117 8.78 -20.98 -2.97
C ASP A 117 9.23 -19.92 -1.98
N PHE A 118 8.60 -19.95 -0.81
CA PHE A 118 8.75 -18.93 0.23
C PHE A 118 8.50 -17.50 -0.31
N PRO A 119 7.34 -17.24 -0.94
CA PRO A 119 7.07 -15.94 -1.56
C PRO A 119 7.01 -14.85 -0.48
N GLN A 120 7.67 -13.72 -0.76
CA GLN A 120 7.82 -12.60 0.16
C GLN A 120 6.98 -11.40 -0.30
N GLY A 121 7.56 -10.46 -1.04
CA GLY A 121 6.89 -9.31 -1.61
C GLY A 121 6.31 -9.57 -3.01
N ASP A 122 5.29 -8.79 -3.36
CA ASP A 122 4.72 -8.78 -4.71
C ASP A 122 4.40 -7.35 -5.19
N THR A 123 4.31 -7.18 -6.51
CA THR A 123 3.90 -5.92 -7.13
C THR A 123 3.20 -6.18 -8.46
N VAL A 124 2.18 -5.38 -8.77
CA VAL A 124 1.42 -5.49 -10.01
C VAL A 124 1.52 -4.20 -10.82
N THR A 125 1.93 -4.34 -12.07
CA THR A 125 2.07 -3.22 -12.99
C THR A 125 0.72 -2.82 -13.59
N ALA A 126 0.60 -1.57 -14.03
CA ALA A 126 -0.59 -1.08 -14.73
C ALA A 126 -0.93 -1.86 -16.03
N ARG A 127 0.05 -2.58 -16.60
CA ARG A 127 -0.14 -3.45 -17.77
C ARG A 127 -0.59 -4.87 -17.41
N GLY A 128 -0.87 -5.15 -16.14
CA GLY A 128 -1.36 -6.46 -15.70
C GLY A 128 -0.27 -7.53 -15.61
N LYS A 129 0.96 -7.15 -15.22
CA LYS A 129 1.98 -8.12 -14.83
C LYS A 129 2.18 -8.10 -13.32
N LEU A 130 2.01 -9.25 -12.68
CA LEU A 130 2.33 -9.49 -11.28
C LEU A 130 3.74 -10.08 -11.17
N TYR A 131 4.57 -9.48 -10.33
CA TYR A 131 5.91 -9.96 -9.98
C TYR A 131 5.88 -10.39 -8.51
N VAL A 132 6.42 -11.57 -8.21
CA VAL A 132 6.43 -12.14 -6.86
C VAL A 132 7.85 -12.60 -6.55
N ALA A 133 8.47 -12.04 -5.53
CA ALA A 133 9.79 -12.46 -5.08
C ALA A 133 9.71 -13.76 -4.28
N ASN A 134 10.55 -14.73 -4.64
CA ASN A 134 10.62 -16.04 -4.02
C ASN A 134 11.96 -16.18 -3.30
N ALA A 135 11.94 -16.01 -1.97
CA ALA A 135 13.17 -16.06 -1.18
C ALA A 135 13.81 -17.47 -1.19
N GLY A 136 13.00 -18.54 -1.21
CA GLY A 136 13.49 -19.92 -1.26
C GLY A 136 14.14 -20.28 -2.60
N ALA A 137 13.54 -19.81 -3.70
CA ALA A 137 14.02 -20.11 -5.05
C ALA A 137 15.05 -19.11 -5.62
N ASN A 138 15.39 -18.04 -4.90
CA ASN A 138 16.24 -16.94 -5.40
C ASN A 138 15.80 -16.41 -6.78
N SER A 139 14.50 -16.23 -6.95
CA SER A 139 13.88 -15.86 -8.23
C SER A 139 12.73 -14.86 -8.04
N VAL A 140 12.27 -14.29 -9.15
CA VAL A 140 11.00 -13.54 -9.19
C VAL A 140 10.06 -14.22 -10.18
N SER A 141 8.95 -14.79 -9.69
CA SER A 141 7.89 -15.32 -10.55
C SER A 141 7.13 -14.19 -11.22
N VAL A 142 6.71 -14.39 -12.46
CA VAL A 142 5.98 -13.40 -13.24
C VAL A 142 4.68 -14.00 -13.75
N PHE A 143 3.57 -13.28 -13.60
CA PHE A 143 2.24 -13.71 -14.04
C PHE A 143 1.54 -12.61 -14.85
N ASP A 144 0.79 -13.02 -15.87
CA ASP A 144 -0.11 -12.15 -16.63
C ASP A 144 -1.50 -12.15 -15.99
N THR A 145 -1.85 -11.07 -15.30
CA THR A 145 -3.12 -10.92 -14.58
C THR A 145 -4.31 -10.72 -15.52
N GLY A 146 -4.08 -10.21 -16.74
CA GLY A 146 -5.10 -10.07 -17.78
C GLY A 146 -5.53 -11.41 -18.39
N HIS A 147 -4.63 -12.40 -18.36
CA HIS A 147 -4.86 -13.75 -18.90
C HIS A 147 -4.97 -14.79 -17.79
N GLY A 148 -5.71 -14.49 -16.72
CA GLY A 148 -6.03 -15.45 -15.66
C GLY A 148 -4.82 -15.87 -14.81
N ASN A 149 -3.84 -14.97 -14.63
CA ASN A 149 -2.57 -15.18 -13.95
C ASN A 149 -1.69 -16.22 -14.66
N ALA A 150 -1.67 -16.25 -16.00
CA ALA A 150 -0.83 -17.18 -16.77
C ALA A 150 0.65 -17.02 -16.36
N VAL A 151 1.37 -18.13 -16.23
CA VAL A 151 2.79 -18.11 -15.84
C VAL A 151 3.62 -17.60 -17.01
N LEU A 152 4.45 -16.60 -16.73
CA LEU A 152 5.45 -16.09 -17.66
C LEU A 152 6.86 -16.55 -17.22
N PRO A 153 7.89 -16.43 -18.08
CA PRO A 153 9.25 -16.73 -17.68
C PRO A 153 9.65 -15.96 -16.42
N ALA A 154 10.10 -16.71 -15.40
CA ALA A 154 10.61 -16.14 -14.16
C ALA A 154 11.92 -15.38 -14.40
N ILE A 155 12.22 -14.44 -13.50
CA ILE A 155 13.49 -13.72 -13.48
C ILE A 155 14.44 -14.45 -12.53
N THR A 156 15.62 -14.79 -13.04
CA THR A 156 16.69 -15.46 -12.29
C THR A 156 18.04 -14.78 -12.58
N GLY A 157 19.04 -15.04 -11.75
CA GLY A 157 20.35 -14.38 -11.88
C GLY A 157 20.32 -12.92 -11.44
N GLY A 158 21.16 -12.06 -12.03
CA GLY A 158 21.18 -10.62 -11.73
C GLY A 158 21.48 -10.25 -10.27
N GLY A 159 22.10 -11.15 -9.52
CA GLY A 159 22.45 -10.95 -8.10
C GLY A 159 21.32 -11.23 -7.11
N LEU A 160 20.20 -11.84 -7.55
CA LEU A 160 19.12 -12.27 -6.65
C LEU A 160 19.64 -13.23 -5.59
N ASN A 161 19.43 -12.89 -4.32
CA ASN A 161 19.80 -13.74 -3.19
C ASN A 161 18.91 -13.42 -1.98
N GLY A 162 18.00 -14.32 -1.66
CA GLY A 162 16.90 -14.08 -0.72
C GLY A 162 16.11 -12.84 -1.12
N PRO A 163 15.47 -12.79 -2.30
CA PRO A 163 14.65 -11.66 -2.69
C PRO A 163 13.42 -11.55 -1.78
N TYR A 164 13.18 -10.35 -1.25
CA TYR A 164 12.05 -10.05 -0.37
C TYR A 164 11.06 -9.10 -1.04
N GLY A 165 11.27 -7.79 -0.95
CA GLY A 165 10.40 -6.81 -1.56
C GLY A 165 10.68 -6.53 -3.03
N VAL A 166 9.63 -6.12 -3.74
CA VAL A 166 9.70 -5.78 -5.17
C VAL A 166 8.88 -4.53 -5.50
N ALA A 167 9.40 -3.69 -6.38
CA ALA A 167 8.68 -2.54 -6.92
C ALA A 167 9.05 -2.30 -8.38
N VAL A 168 8.09 -1.87 -9.20
CA VAL A 168 8.31 -1.52 -10.61
C VAL A 168 8.05 -0.03 -10.82
N ASP A 169 9.00 0.68 -11.44
CA ASP A 169 8.78 2.07 -11.83
C ASP A 169 8.01 2.21 -13.16
N SER A 170 7.56 3.42 -13.47
CA SER A 170 6.81 3.73 -14.69
C SER A 170 7.59 3.50 -15.99
N ARG A 171 8.92 3.32 -15.92
CA ARG A 171 9.78 3.01 -17.06
C ARG A 171 10.00 1.50 -17.22
N GLY A 172 9.42 0.68 -16.34
CA GLY A 172 9.56 -0.78 -16.38
C GLY A 172 10.83 -1.29 -15.72
N LYS A 173 11.51 -0.50 -14.88
CA LYS A 173 12.58 -1.05 -14.04
C LYS A 173 11.97 -1.71 -12.81
N LEU A 174 12.24 -3.00 -12.65
CA LEU A 174 11.94 -3.76 -11.44
C LEU A 174 13.13 -3.64 -10.49
N TYR A 175 12.85 -3.24 -9.26
CA TYR A 175 13.78 -3.22 -8.14
C TYR A 175 13.42 -4.37 -7.20
N VAL A 176 14.42 -5.16 -6.80
CA VAL A 176 14.25 -6.33 -5.94
C VAL A 176 15.19 -6.21 -4.75
N ALA A 177 14.64 -6.08 -3.54
CA ALA A 177 15.41 -6.09 -2.31
C ALA A 177 15.93 -7.51 -2.03
N ASN A 178 17.22 -7.65 -1.77
CA ASN A 178 17.89 -8.91 -1.48
C ASN A 178 18.37 -8.92 -0.02
N ALA A 179 17.69 -9.69 0.83
CA ALA A 179 17.97 -9.72 2.27
C ALA A 179 19.32 -10.35 2.60
N ASN A 180 19.72 -11.39 1.87
CA ASN A 180 20.92 -12.17 2.20
C ASN A 180 22.24 -11.48 1.80
N ASN A 181 22.20 -10.41 0.99
CA ASN A 181 23.40 -9.71 0.56
C ASN A 181 23.29 -8.17 0.65
N SER A 182 22.25 -7.65 1.32
CA SER A 182 22.07 -6.21 1.57
C SER A 182 22.17 -5.35 0.30
N SER A 183 21.48 -5.78 -0.76
CA SER A 183 21.50 -5.13 -2.07
C SER A 183 20.12 -4.99 -2.68
N VAL A 184 20.03 -4.19 -3.74
CA VAL A 184 18.84 -4.13 -4.60
C VAL A 184 19.23 -4.51 -6.03
N SER A 185 18.76 -5.65 -6.51
CA SER A 185 18.87 -6.04 -7.92
C SER A 185 17.92 -5.20 -8.77
N VAL A 186 18.31 -4.89 -10.01
CA VAL A 186 17.53 -4.08 -10.92
C VAL A 186 17.39 -4.79 -12.26
N PHE A 187 16.18 -4.84 -12.81
CA PHE A 187 15.90 -5.50 -14.09
C PHE A 187 15.08 -4.60 -15.01
N ASP A 188 15.38 -4.62 -16.31
CA ASP A 188 14.57 -3.97 -17.34
C ASP A 188 13.44 -4.91 -17.78
N THR A 189 12.27 -4.77 -17.17
CA THR A 189 11.10 -5.59 -17.49
C THR A 189 10.35 -5.13 -18.74
N ALA A 190 10.69 -3.94 -19.27
CA ALA A 190 10.17 -3.47 -20.55
C ALA A 190 10.88 -4.16 -21.73
N HIS A 191 12.13 -4.58 -21.54
CA HIS A 191 12.98 -5.17 -22.59
C HIS A 191 13.51 -6.56 -22.21
N GLY A 192 12.62 -7.46 -21.76
CA GLY A 192 12.95 -8.89 -21.61
C GLY A 192 13.60 -9.29 -20.28
N ASN A 193 13.41 -8.49 -19.23
CA ASN A 193 13.93 -8.73 -17.88
C ASN A 193 15.47 -8.76 -17.80
N ALA A 194 16.15 -7.99 -18.64
CA ALA A 194 17.61 -7.91 -18.61
C ALA A 194 18.11 -7.33 -17.28
N ALA A 195 19.14 -7.94 -16.69
CA ALA A 195 19.75 -7.41 -15.48
C ALA A 195 20.47 -6.08 -15.75
N LEU A 196 20.23 -5.10 -14.88
CA LEU A 196 20.88 -3.80 -14.86
C LEU A 196 21.85 -3.72 -13.66
N PRO A 197 22.73 -2.70 -13.60
CA PRO A 197 23.61 -2.52 -12.45
C PRO A 197 22.82 -2.44 -11.14
N ALA A 198 23.14 -3.35 -10.22
CA ALA A 198 22.54 -3.42 -8.89
C ALA A 198 22.93 -2.22 -8.02
N ILE A 199 22.13 -1.96 -6.99
CA ILE A 199 22.43 -0.98 -5.94
C ILE A 199 23.02 -1.74 -4.76
N THR A 200 24.31 -1.52 -4.47
CA THR A 200 25.06 -2.23 -3.42
C THR A 200 25.73 -1.28 -2.43
N ARG A 201 25.36 0.01 -2.47
CA ARG A 201 25.93 1.09 -1.65
C ARG A 201 24.85 1.77 -0.83
N GLY A 202 25.26 2.66 0.09
CA GLY A 202 24.34 3.48 0.89
C GLY A 202 23.97 2.88 2.25
N GLY A 203 24.62 1.79 2.66
CA GLY A 203 24.43 1.16 3.96
C GLY A 203 23.00 0.62 4.12
N MET A 204 22.70 -0.48 3.43
CA MET A 204 21.38 -1.12 3.42
C MET A 204 21.38 -2.44 4.20
N ASN A 205 21.88 -2.42 5.43
CA ASN A 205 21.95 -3.61 6.27
C ASN A 205 20.54 -4.11 6.59
N ASP A 206 20.29 -5.41 6.52
CA ASP A 206 18.96 -5.99 6.73
C ASP A 206 17.92 -5.46 5.72
N THR A 207 18.29 -5.37 4.44
CA THR A 207 17.37 -4.97 3.36
C THR A 207 16.16 -5.91 3.29
N VAL A 208 14.94 -5.36 3.34
CA VAL A 208 13.70 -6.14 3.31
C VAL A 208 12.82 -5.75 2.12
N ASP A 209 12.35 -4.50 2.06
CA ASP A 209 11.36 -4.09 1.06
C ASP A 209 11.77 -2.84 0.28
N VAL A 210 11.11 -2.61 -0.86
CA VAL A 210 11.35 -1.45 -1.72
C VAL A 210 10.06 -0.82 -2.22
N ALA A 211 10.06 0.50 -2.32
CA ALA A 211 9.03 1.28 -3.01
C ALA A 211 9.67 2.35 -3.87
N VAL A 212 9.10 2.66 -5.04
CA VAL A 212 9.63 3.66 -5.95
C VAL A 212 8.56 4.69 -6.31
N ASP A 213 8.89 5.98 -6.20
CA ASP A 213 7.98 7.05 -6.57
C ASP A 213 8.07 7.41 -8.06
N ALA A 214 7.12 8.22 -8.54
CA ALA A 214 7.05 8.66 -9.93
C ALA A 214 8.26 9.52 -10.38
N THR A 215 9.02 10.08 -9.43
CA THR A 215 10.22 10.88 -9.71
C THR A 215 11.47 10.03 -9.85
N GLY A 216 11.40 8.74 -9.48
CA GLY A 216 12.54 7.84 -9.43
C GLY A 216 13.31 7.91 -8.12
N LYS A 217 12.67 8.31 -7.01
CA LYS A 217 13.22 8.01 -5.68
C LYS A 217 12.82 6.60 -5.28
N LEU A 218 13.82 5.79 -4.97
CA LEU A 218 13.67 4.45 -4.41
C LEU A 218 13.84 4.53 -2.89
N TYR A 219 12.87 4.00 -2.17
CA TYR A 219 12.84 3.85 -0.73
C TYR A 219 13.08 2.39 -0.42
N VAL A 220 14.08 2.09 0.41
CA VAL A 220 14.50 0.73 0.76
C VAL A 220 14.33 0.56 2.26
N ALA A 221 13.40 -0.30 2.67
CA ALA A 221 13.22 -0.67 4.07
C ALA A 221 14.39 -1.55 4.52
N ASN A 222 15.00 -1.17 5.63
CA ASN A 222 16.12 -1.86 6.23
C ASN A 222 16.18 -1.54 7.74
N ASP A 223 17.37 -1.44 8.34
CA ASP A 223 17.51 -0.90 9.72
C ASP A 223 16.92 0.53 9.88
N ARG A 224 16.73 1.22 8.76
CA ARG A 224 16.05 2.51 8.57
C ARG A 224 15.21 2.46 7.29
N VAL A 225 14.90 3.61 6.68
CA VAL A 225 14.52 3.63 5.26
C VAL A 225 15.57 4.40 4.47
N SER A 226 16.38 3.66 3.72
CA SER A 226 17.41 4.24 2.85
C SER A 226 16.79 4.77 1.56
N VAL A 227 17.28 5.90 1.04
CA VAL A 227 16.66 6.58 -0.11
C VAL A 227 17.69 6.80 -1.21
N PHE A 228 17.32 6.49 -2.45
CA PHE A 228 18.18 6.62 -3.63
C PHE A 228 17.47 7.38 -4.73
N ASN A 229 18.20 8.17 -5.50
CA ASN A 229 17.73 8.75 -6.75
C ASN A 229 18.14 7.86 -7.93
N THR A 230 17.24 7.01 -8.40
CA THR A 230 17.51 6.06 -9.50
C THR A 230 17.53 6.73 -10.87
N ALA A 231 16.94 7.93 -10.99
CA ALA A 231 17.04 8.76 -12.19
C ALA A 231 18.41 9.44 -12.34
N ARG A 232 19.19 9.55 -11.25
CA ARG A 232 20.53 10.17 -11.22
C ARG A 232 21.60 9.17 -10.80
N GLY A 233 21.62 8.01 -11.45
CA GLY A 233 22.66 7.00 -11.28
C GLY A 233 22.70 6.38 -9.88
N ASN A 234 21.54 6.22 -9.23
CA ASN A 234 21.38 5.66 -7.87
C ASN A 234 22.08 6.50 -6.78
N ALA A 235 22.07 7.83 -6.90
CA ALA A 235 22.68 8.71 -5.91
C ALA A 235 22.02 8.51 -4.53
N VAL A 236 22.83 8.40 -3.47
CA VAL A 236 22.32 8.23 -2.09
C VAL A 236 21.74 9.56 -1.62
N LEU A 237 20.52 9.51 -1.07
CA LEU A 237 19.82 10.64 -0.47
C LEU A 237 19.74 10.46 1.06
N PRO A 238 19.41 11.52 1.82
CA PRO A 238 19.17 11.39 3.25
C PRO A 238 18.14 10.28 3.54
N ALA A 239 18.51 9.34 4.40
CA ALA A 239 17.64 8.28 4.87
C ALA A 239 16.58 8.82 5.85
N ILE A 240 15.44 8.13 5.92
CA ILE A 240 14.45 8.35 6.97
C ILE A 240 14.81 7.42 8.13
N SER A 241 15.09 8.00 9.30
CA SER A 241 15.57 7.26 10.47
C SER A 241 15.02 7.83 11.77
N GLY A 242 14.66 6.96 12.73
CA GLY A 242 14.09 7.37 14.02
C GLY A 242 12.60 7.68 13.96
N GLY A 243 12.08 8.39 14.97
CA GLY A 243 10.74 9.01 14.99
C GLY A 243 9.53 8.07 15.12
N GLY A 244 9.64 6.80 14.72
CA GLY A 244 8.56 5.82 14.74
C GLY A 244 8.89 4.52 14.02
N LEU A 245 10.12 4.37 13.54
CA LEU A 245 10.60 3.13 12.92
C LEU A 245 11.00 2.11 13.99
N SER A 246 10.53 0.87 13.83
CA SER A 246 10.92 -0.25 14.70
C SER A 246 10.87 -1.57 13.93
N GLY A 247 12.02 -1.95 13.36
CA GLY A 247 12.09 -3.02 12.37
C GLY A 247 11.22 -2.74 11.16
N PRO A 248 11.55 -1.70 10.36
CA PRO A 248 10.92 -1.47 9.06
C PRO A 248 10.94 -2.77 8.25
N TYR A 249 9.77 -3.15 7.73
CA TYR A 249 9.62 -4.34 6.92
C TYR A 249 9.05 -3.94 5.57
N GLY A 250 7.75 -3.69 5.47
CA GLY A 250 7.12 -3.20 4.25
C GLY A 250 7.15 -1.68 4.11
N VAL A 251 7.27 -1.19 2.87
CA VAL A 251 7.20 0.25 2.53
C VAL A 251 6.29 0.52 1.34
N ALA A 252 5.52 1.60 1.41
CA ALA A 252 4.73 2.13 0.29
C ALA A 252 4.80 3.66 0.24
N ILE A 253 4.80 4.23 -0.96
CA ILE A 253 4.88 5.68 -1.19
C ILE A 253 3.69 6.14 -2.03
N ASP A 254 2.95 7.14 -1.55
CA ASP A 254 1.85 7.72 -2.33
C ASP A 254 2.35 8.81 -3.32
N ALA A 255 1.47 9.18 -4.26
CA ALA A 255 1.77 10.23 -5.24
C ALA A 255 1.99 11.64 -4.63
N ARG A 256 1.69 11.83 -3.34
CA ARG A 256 1.91 13.07 -2.59
C ARG A 256 3.21 13.04 -1.78
N GLY A 257 3.99 11.96 -1.86
CA GLY A 257 5.24 11.81 -1.13
C GLY A 257 5.05 11.40 0.34
N LYS A 258 3.90 10.83 0.71
CA LYS A 258 3.71 10.19 2.02
C LYS A 258 4.22 8.76 1.99
N LEU A 259 5.19 8.47 2.83
CA LEU A 259 5.76 7.14 3.00
C LEU A 259 5.05 6.42 4.15
N TYR A 260 4.62 5.20 3.90
CA TYR A 260 3.97 4.30 4.85
C TYR A 260 4.93 3.16 5.12
N VAL A 261 5.23 2.92 6.40
CA VAL A 261 6.23 1.94 6.82
C VAL A 261 5.59 1.00 7.83
N ALA A 262 5.50 -0.28 7.46
CA ALA A 262 5.11 -1.35 8.38
C ALA A 262 6.31 -1.70 9.27
N ASN A 263 6.09 -1.69 10.58
CA ASN A 263 7.10 -1.92 11.60
C ASN A 263 6.80 -3.25 12.31
N THR A 264 7.51 -4.30 11.92
CA THR A 264 7.24 -5.66 12.40
C THR A 264 7.56 -5.82 13.89
N LYS A 265 8.62 -5.16 14.39
CA LYS A 265 9.10 -5.39 15.77
C LYS A 265 8.16 -4.83 16.84
N ASN A 266 7.41 -3.77 16.57
CA ASN A 266 6.46 -3.17 17.52
C ASN A 266 5.00 -3.22 17.06
N SER A 267 4.70 -3.98 16.00
CA SER A 267 3.35 -4.10 15.42
C SER A 267 2.70 -2.74 15.14
N SER A 268 3.40 -1.88 14.41
CA SER A 268 2.90 -0.55 14.07
C SER A 268 3.03 -0.20 12.59
N LEU A 269 2.31 0.83 12.17
CA LEU A 269 2.48 1.48 10.87
C LEU A 269 2.81 2.95 11.10
N SER A 270 3.93 3.40 10.56
CA SER A 270 4.38 4.80 10.64
C SER A 270 4.20 5.51 9.29
N VAL A 271 3.69 6.74 9.32
CA VAL A 271 3.47 7.57 8.13
C VAL A 271 4.38 8.78 8.20
N PHE A 272 5.18 9.01 7.17
CA PHE A 272 6.10 10.15 7.06
C PHE A 272 5.72 11.03 5.87
N ASP A 273 5.98 12.32 5.96
CA ASP A 273 6.07 13.21 4.80
C ASP A 273 7.54 13.28 4.38
N THR A 274 7.86 12.75 3.20
CA THR A 274 9.25 12.64 2.74
C THR A 274 9.90 14.01 2.48
N ALA A 275 9.14 15.10 2.49
CA ALA A 275 9.66 16.47 2.43
C ALA A 275 9.92 17.10 3.81
N ARG A 276 9.42 16.51 4.90
CA ARG A 276 9.48 17.09 6.26
C ARG A 276 10.47 16.42 7.20
N GLY A 277 11.28 15.49 6.71
CA GLY A 277 12.31 14.79 7.49
C GLY A 277 11.76 13.60 8.28
N ASN A 278 12.30 13.37 9.48
CA ASN A 278 12.23 12.08 10.17
C ASN A 278 11.15 11.97 11.26
N ALA A 279 10.34 13.00 11.47
CA ALA A 279 9.21 12.92 12.40
C ALA A 279 8.00 12.30 11.68
N PRO A 280 7.40 11.21 12.19
CA PRO A 280 6.20 10.68 11.57
C PRO A 280 5.03 11.64 11.76
N LEU A 281 4.19 11.73 10.74
CA LEU A 281 2.88 12.38 10.79
C LEU A 281 1.90 11.58 11.66
N LEU A 282 2.04 10.26 11.68
CA LEU A 282 1.13 9.34 12.37
C LEU A 282 1.85 8.02 12.66
N VAL A 283 1.53 7.42 13.81
CA VAL A 283 1.89 6.04 14.13
C VAL A 283 0.62 5.30 14.56
N ILE A 284 0.31 4.20 13.89
CA ILE A 284 -0.85 3.35 14.16
C ILE A 284 -0.36 2.06 14.81
N THR A 285 -0.88 1.69 15.97
CA THR A 285 -0.46 0.50 16.73
C THR A 285 -1.58 -0.52 16.97
N ARG A 286 -2.77 -0.24 16.44
CA ARG A 286 -3.95 -1.09 16.59
C ARG A 286 -4.26 -1.82 15.30
N SER A 287 -4.95 -2.97 15.43
CA SER A 287 -5.38 -3.78 14.28
C SER A 287 -4.22 -4.16 13.35
N LEU A 288 -3.02 -4.29 13.92
CA LEU A 288 -1.81 -4.75 13.26
C LEU A 288 -1.18 -5.84 14.13
N LYS A 289 -0.73 -6.92 13.49
CA LYS A 289 -0.08 -8.05 14.16
C LYS A 289 1.11 -8.50 13.33
N HIS A 290 2.31 -8.05 13.74
CA HIS A 290 3.54 -8.24 12.97
C HIS A 290 3.35 -7.84 11.49
N PRO A 291 3.04 -6.56 11.20
CA PRO A 291 2.72 -6.13 9.86
C PRO A 291 3.95 -6.26 8.96
N ALA A 292 3.81 -6.97 7.84
CA ALA A 292 4.88 -7.23 6.87
C ALA A 292 4.75 -6.28 5.68
N GLY A 293 4.04 -6.65 4.62
CA GLY A 293 3.85 -5.82 3.43
C GLY A 293 2.77 -4.75 3.60
N VAL A 294 2.91 -3.67 2.83
CA VAL A 294 1.97 -2.55 2.80
C VAL A 294 1.82 -2.04 1.37
N THR A 295 0.61 -1.70 0.94
CA THR A 295 0.35 -1.11 -0.37
C THR A 295 -0.82 -0.13 -0.35
N ILE A 296 -0.85 0.77 -1.33
CA ILE A 296 -1.86 1.83 -1.47
C ILE A 296 -2.52 1.68 -2.83
N HIS A 297 -3.85 1.82 -2.88
CA HIS A 297 -4.64 1.78 -4.11
C HIS A 297 -5.73 2.83 -4.09
#